data_AF-A0A368VW73-F1
#
_entry.id   AF-A0A368VW73-F1
#
_cell.length_a   1.000
_cell.length_b   1.000
_cell.length_c   1.000
_cell.angle_alpha   90.00
_cell.angle_beta   90.00
_cell.angle_gamma   90.00
#
_symmetry.space_group_name_H-M   'P 1'
#
loop_
_entity.id
_entity.type
_entity.pdbx_description
1 polymer ?
#
loop_
_entity_poly.entity_id
_entity_poly.type
_entity_poly.pdbx_seq_one_letter_code
_entity_poly.pdbx_strand_id
1 'polypeptide(L)'
;MTAHMAHMAMMGLLVSVAAPVLLLVLTRLAPRSDRWTVPAAVALPGFVVLHAAVTVAGHLGVPPPWDSAARITMLVGAMLFWAPVLGVRHRLPDTGRTLYLYTAMPLLDLAGVWLVIVGDSTGGLSMIVGMLPLGMSAVVVTWNWIHREERRVAADEPVEQGVGR
;
A
#
# COMPACT_ATOMS: atom_id res chain seq x y z
N MET A 1 12.00 3.18 25.10
CA MET A 1 12.54 3.00 23.73
C MET A 1 11.84 1.88 22.96
N THR A 2 11.83 0.64 23.47
CA THR A 2 11.28 -0.53 22.74
C THR A 2 9.78 -0.43 22.41
N ALA A 3 8.96 0.06 23.33
CA ALA A 3 7.51 0.19 23.11
C ALA A 3 7.15 1.21 22.01
N HIS A 4 7.88 2.33 21.94
CA HIS A 4 7.71 3.35 20.90
C HIS A 4 8.08 2.82 19.51
N MET A 5 9.26 2.19 19.40
CA MET A 5 9.70 1.55 18.17
C MET A 5 8.70 0.48 17.69
N ALA A 6 8.25 -0.38 18.61
CA ALA A 6 7.27 -1.42 18.31
C ALA A 6 5.93 -0.83 17.83
N HIS A 7 5.47 0.27 18.44
CA HIS A 7 4.27 0.97 18.01
C HIS A 7 4.43 1.54 16.59
N MET A 8 5.53 2.23 16.31
CA MET A 8 5.78 2.82 14.99
C MET A 8 5.91 1.75 13.90
N ALA A 9 6.62 0.66 14.18
CA ALA A 9 6.69 -0.49 13.28
C ALA A 9 5.32 -1.14 13.06
N MET A 10 4.51 -1.29 14.13
CA MET A 10 3.15 -1.82 14.05
C MET A 10 2.25 -0.97 13.15
N MET A 11 2.34 0.36 13.23
CA MET A 11 1.59 1.26 12.35
C MET A 11 1.99 1.05 10.88
N GLY A 12 3.28 0.85 10.59
CA GLY A 12 3.76 0.46 9.26
C GLY A 12 3.18 -0.87 8.78
N LEU A 13 3.23 -1.91 9.63
CA LEU A 13 2.72 -3.25 9.33
C LEU A 13 1.20 -3.28 9.16
N LEU A 14 0.47 -2.43 9.88
CA LEU A 14 -0.97 -2.29 9.75
C LEU A 14 -1.34 -1.84 8.33
N VAL A 15 -0.57 -0.90 7.77
CA VAL A 15 -0.76 -0.40 6.40
C VAL A 15 -0.26 -1.40 5.35
N SER A 16 0.93 -1.96 5.55
CA SER A 16 1.63 -2.76 4.53
C SER A 16 1.19 -4.23 4.49
N VAL A 17 0.66 -4.77 5.58
CA VAL A 17 0.26 -6.19 5.72
C VAL A 17 -1.21 -6.36 6.13
N ALA A 18 -1.62 -5.75 7.24
CA ALA A 18 -2.96 -6.03 7.78
C ALA A 18 -4.08 -5.51 6.85
N ALA A 19 -3.95 -4.28 6.35
CA ALA A 19 -4.91 -3.67 5.44
C ALA A 19 -5.13 -4.46 4.13
N PRO A 20 -4.09 -4.86 3.36
CA PRO A 20 -4.31 -5.62 2.13
C PRO A 20 -4.86 -7.02 2.40
N VAL A 21 -4.43 -7.70 3.47
CA VAL A 21 -4.97 -9.01 3.85
C VAL A 21 -6.45 -8.90 4.21
N LEU A 22 -6.81 -7.92 5.04
CA LEU A 22 -8.19 -7.71 5.46
C LEU A 22 -9.07 -7.33 4.26
N LEU A 23 -8.57 -6.47 3.36
CA LEU A 23 -9.26 -6.12 2.13
C LEU A 23 -9.52 -7.35 1.25
N LEU A 24 -8.52 -8.23 1.07
CA LEU A 24 -8.68 -9.48 0.30
C LEU A 24 -9.69 -10.44 0.93
N VAL A 25 -9.73 -10.53 2.26
CA VAL A 25 -10.72 -11.34 2.98
C VAL A 25 -12.12 -10.74 2.80
N LEU A 26 -12.26 -9.42 2.93
CA LEU A 26 -13.55 -8.73 2.78
C LEU A 26 -14.10 -8.81 1.36
N THR A 27 -13.27 -8.65 0.34
CA THR A 27 -13.72 -8.77 -1.06
C THR A 27 -14.19 -10.19 -1.39
N ARG A 28 -13.61 -11.21 -0.75
CA ARG A 28 -14.08 -12.60 -0.85
C ARG A 28 -15.39 -12.85 -0.12
N LEU A 29 -15.53 -12.34 1.11
CA LEU A 29 -16.71 -12.59 1.95
C LEU A 29 -17.92 -11.73 1.55
N ALA A 30 -17.69 -10.51 1.06
CA ALA A 30 -18.73 -9.56 0.72
C ALA A 30 -18.42 -8.87 -0.61
N PRO A 31 -18.67 -9.51 -1.77
CA PRO A 31 -18.36 -8.95 -3.10
C PRO A 31 -19.05 -7.60 -3.37
N ARG A 32 -20.19 -7.33 -2.69
CA ARG A 32 -20.91 -6.05 -2.78
C ARG A 32 -20.15 -4.86 -2.18
N SER A 33 -19.13 -5.10 -1.35
CA SER A 33 -18.26 -4.05 -0.77
C SER A 33 -17.45 -3.31 -1.83
N ASP A 34 -17.33 -3.88 -3.04
CA ASP A 34 -16.62 -3.29 -4.18
C ASP A 34 -17.21 -1.95 -4.66
N ARG A 35 -18.44 -1.62 -4.23
CA ARG A 35 -19.07 -0.31 -4.46
C ARG A 35 -18.38 0.85 -3.73
N TRP A 36 -17.60 0.56 -2.69
CA TRP A 36 -16.95 1.55 -1.83
C TRP A 36 -15.50 1.81 -2.23
N THR A 37 -15.07 1.28 -3.37
CA THR A 37 -13.70 1.48 -3.86
C THR A 37 -13.52 2.92 -4.34
N VAL A 38 -12.47 3.58 -3.84
CA VAL A 38 -12.15 4.97 -4.17
C VAL A 38 -11.20 4.98 -5.38
N PRO A 39 -11.36 5.92 -6.34
CA PRO A 39 -10.43 6.04 -7.46
C PRO A 39 -8.99 6.30 -6.99
N ALA A 40 -8.00 5.74 -7.69
CA ALA A 40 -6.58 5.86 -7.36
C ALA A 40 -6.10 7.31 -7.17
N ALA A 41 -6.59 8.22 -8.02
CA ALA A 41 -6.26 9.64 -7.98
C ALA A 41 -6.69 10.33 -6.68
N VAL A 42 -7.64 9.77 -5.94
CA VAL A 42 -8.09 10.27 -4.63
C VAL A 42 -7.49 9.43 -3.50
N ALA A 43 -7.44 8.11 -3.68
CA ALA A 43 -6.96 7.17 -2.66
C ALA A 43 -5.52 7.43 -2.25
N LEU A 44 -4.60 7.63 -3.20
CA LEU A 44 -3.19 7.89 -2.91
C LEU A 44 -2.97 9.21 -2.14
N PRO A 45 -3.31 10.39 -2.70
CA PRO A 45 -3.04 11.65 -1.99
C PRO A 45 -3.82 11.74 -0.68
N GLY A 46 -5.08 11.25 -0.66
CA GLY A 46 -5.87 11.22 0.57
C GLY A 46 -5.22 10.38 1.67
N PHE A 47 -4.70 9.21 1.32
CA PHE A 47 -4.02 8.36 2.29
C PHE A 47 -2.66 8.90 2.72
N VAL A 48 -1.88 9.50 1.82
CA VAL A 48 -0.61 10.17 2.17
C VAL A 48 -0.84 11.29 3.19
N VAL A 49 -1.85 12.13 2.97
CA VAL A 49 -2.19 13.21 3.90
C VAL A 49 -2.69 12.65 5.23
N LEU A 50 -3.55 11.64 5.21
CA LEU A 50 -4.03 10.98 6.43
C LEU A 50 -2.88 10.35 7.22
N HIS A 51 -1.99 9.62 6.54
CA HIS A 51 -0.83 8.96 7.14
C HIS A 51 0.08 9.98 7.81
N ALA A 52 0.40 11.08 7.11
CA ALA A 52 1.19 12.16 7.67
C ALA A 52 0.50 12.80 8.89
N ALA A 53 -0.79 13.12 8.79
CA ALA A 53 -1.54 13.73 9.88
C ALA A 53 -1.58 12.85 11.14
N VAL A 54 -1.82 11.55 10.99
CA VAL A 54 -1.83 10.60 12.12
C VAL A 54 -0.44 10.46 12.74
N THR A 55 0.60 10.36 11.91
CA THR A 55 1.99 10.27 12.40
C THR A 55 2.41 11.53 13.16
N VAL A 56 2.11 12.71 12.62
CA VAL A 56 2.39 14.00 13.27
C VAL A 56 1.61 14.13 14.57
N ALA A 57 0.31 13.83 14.57
CA ALA A 57 -0.51 13.88 15.77
C ALA A 57 0.03 12.93 16.85
N GLY A 58 0.36 11.69 16.47
CA GLY A 58 0.95 10.70 17.37
C GLY A 58 2.24 11.19 18.03
N HIS A 59 3.11 11.85 17.26
CA HIS A 59 4.35 12.44 17.77
C HIS A 59 4.10 13.61 18.74
N LEU A 60 3.08 14.43 18.48
CA LEU A 60 2.71 15.56 19.35
C LEU A 60 2.00 15.13 20.65
N GLY A 61 1.62 13.86 20.77
CA GLY A 61 0.97 13.29 21.95
C GLY A 61 -0.55 13.46 21.94
N VAL A 62 -1.26 12.40 21.56
CA VAL A 62 -2.73 12.36 21.54
C VAL A 62 -3.26 11.55 22.74
N PRO A 63 -4.40 11.92 23.35
CA PRO A 63 -4.97 11.14 24.45
C PRO A 63 -5.38 9.71 24.03
N PRO A 64 -5.47 8.75 24.97
CA PRO A 64 -5.74 7.33 24.67
C PRO A 64 -6.96 6.99 23.78
N PRO A 65 -8.14 7.64 23.92
CA PRO A 65 -9.26 7.34 23.03
C PRO A 65 -8.98 7.74 21.58
N TRP A 66 -8.17 8.79 21.38
CA TRP A 66 -7.76 9.27 20.06
C TRP A 66 -6.72 8.36 19.41
N ASP A 67 -5.86 7.71 20.20
CA ASP A 67 -4.91 6.71 19.69
C ASP A 67 -5.63 5.48 19.09
N SER A 68 -6.67 4.98 19.77
CA SER A 68 -7.48 3.86 19.23
C SER A 68 -8.21 4.28 17.95
N ALA A 69 -8.80 5.48 17.95
CA ALA A 69 -9.45 6.03 16.77
C ALA A 69 -8.46 6.23 15.60
N ALA A 70 -7.23 6.68 15.87
CA ALA A 70 -6.19 6.85 14.86
C ALA A 70 -5.80 5.52 14.20
N ARG A 71 -5.66 4.43 14.96
CA ARG A 71 -5.36 3.09 14.41
C ARG A 71 -6.47 2.58 13.51
N ILE A 72 -7.74 2.73 13.93
CA ILE A 72 -8.90 2.34 13.12
C ILE A 72 -8.96 3.19 11.84
N THR A 73 -8.76 4.50 11.96
CA THR A 73 -8.77 5.42 10.83
C THR A 73 -7.65 5.10 9.84
N MET A 74 -6.45 4.78 10.32
CA MET A 74 -5.33 4.33 9.50
C MET A 74 -5.63 3.01 8.80
N LEU A 75 -6.25 2.05 9.49
CA LEU A 75 -6.62 0.77 8.89
C LEU A 75 -7.62 0.95 7.75
N VAL A 76 -8.70 1.69 8.01
CA VAL A 76 -9.72 1.99 7.00
C VAL A 76 -9.11 2.76 5.83
N GLY A 77 -8.32 3.80 6.11
CA GLY A 77 -7.62 4.58 5.08
C GLY A 77 -6.68 3.72 4.24
N ALA A 78 -5.91 2.82 4.88
CA ALA A 78 -5.00 1.92 4.19
C ALA A 78 -5.76 0.91 3.31
N MET A 79 -6.91 0.39 3.77
CA MET A 79 -7.75 -0.46 2.95
C MET A 79 -8.28 0.28 1.70
N LEU A 80 -8.69 1.54 1.85
CA LEU A 80 -9.08 2.37 0.71
C LEU A 80 -7.91 2.65 -0.24
N PHE A 81 -6.70 2.84 0.31
CA PHE A 81 -5.46 2.96 -0.47
C PHE A 81 -5.12 1.70 -1.26
N TRP A 82 -5.38 0.51 -0.72
CA TRP A 82 -5.13 -0.76 -1.39
C TRP A 82 -6.22 -1.15 -2.40
N ALA A 83 -7.40 -0.53 -2.34
CA ALA A 83 -8.51 -0.85 -3.23
C ALA A 83 -8.20 -0.72 -4.74
N PRO A 84 -7.50 0.32 -5.23
CA PRO A 84 -7.08 0.39 -6.64
C PRO A 84 -6.11 -0.73 -7.06
N VAL A 85 -5.42 -1.36 -6.11
CA VAL A 85 -4.43 -2.41 -6.38
C VAL A 85 -5.04 -3.80 -6.31
N LEU A 86 -5.93 -4.05 -5.35
CA LEU A 86 -6.47 -5.38 -5.01
C LEU A 86 -7.98 -5.53 -5.22
N GLY A 87 -8.72 -4.42 -5.36
CA GLY A 87 -10.17 -4.40 -5.58
C GLY A 87 -10.57 -4.89 -6.96
N VAL A 88 -11.87 -4.84 -7.28
CA VAL A 88 -12.41 -5.37 -8.54
C VAL A 88 -12.95 -4.25 -9.43
N ARG A 89 -13.69 -3.27 -8.89
CA ARG A 89 -14.35 -2.24 -9.70
C ARG A 89 -13.43 -1.14 -10.22
N HIS A 90 -12.65 -0.52 -9.34
CA HIS A 90 -11.72 0.57 -9.69
C HIS A 90 -10.26 0.08 -9.70
N ARG A 91 -10.07 -1.21 -10.00
CA ARG A 91 -8.74 -1.80 -10.08
C ARG A 91 -7.96 -1.18 -11.25
N LEU A 92 -6.76 -0.71 -10.95
CA LEU A 92 -5.86 -0.20 -11.97
C LEU A 92 -5.39 -1.33 -12.92
N PRO A 93 -5.10 -1.00 -14.20
CA PRO A 93 -4.36 -1.92 -15.07
C PRO A 93 -2.98 -2.21 -14.46
N ASP A 94 -2.33 -3.29 -14.88
CA ASP A 94 -1.12 -3.76 -14.18
C ASP A 94 0.02 -2.75 -14.16
N THR A 95 0.30 -2.08 -15.28
CA THR A 95 1.26 -0.97 -15.32
C THR A 95 0.88 0.15 -14.36
N GLY A 96 -0.43 0.46 -14.26
CA GLY A 96 -0.94 1.45 -13.32
C GLY A 96 -0.73 1.03 -11.86
N ARG A 97 -0.91 -0.24 -11.52
CA ARG A 97 -0.66 -0.77 -10.16
C ARG A 97 0.81 -0.66 -9.78
N THR A 98 1.70 -0.97 -10.72
CA THR A 98 3.16 -0.83 -10.54
C THR A 98 3.53 0.63 -10.27
N LEU A 99 3.12 1.55 -11.16
CA LEU A 99 3.41 2.98 -11.01
C LEU A 99 2.82 3.54 -9.70
N TYR A 100 1.59 3.13 -9.36
CA TYR A 100 0.93 3.53 -8.13
C TYR A 100 1.75 3.12 -6.90
N LEU A 101 2.18 1.86 -6.80
CA LEU A 101 2.93 1.38 -5.63
C LEU A 101 4.32 1.98 -5.54
N TYR A 102 5.06 2.10 -6.65
CA TYR A 102 6.39 2.73 -6.65
C TYR A 102 6.33 4.23 -6.33
N THR A 103 5.24 4.91 -6.70
CA THR A 103 5.02 6.31 -6.31
C THR A 103 4.61 6.42 -4.84
N ALA A 104 3.80 5.47 -4.36
CA ALA A 104 3.31 5.48 -2.98
C ALA A 104 4.44 5.29 -1.95
N MET A 105 5.41 4.42 -2.23
CA MET A 105 6.53 4.14 -1.31
C MET A 105 7.24 5.41 -0.81
N PRO A 106 7.88 6.23 -1.67
CA PRO A 106 8.59 7.41 -1.21
C PRO A 106 7.65 8.42 -0.55
N LEU A 107 6.40 8.55 -1.03
CA LEU A 107 5.44 9.49 -0.46
C LEU A 107 5.00 9.11 0.96
N LEU A 108 4.79 7.82 1.23
CA LEU A 108 4.44 7.34 2.57
C LEU A 108 5.63 7.41 3.51
N ASP A 109 6.85 7.14 3.01
CA ASP A 109 8.08 7.24 3.80
C ASP A 109 8.41 8.67 4.23
N LEU A 110 7.86 9.71 3.57
CA LEU A 110 8.06 11.12 3.97
C LEU A 110 7.69 11.39 5.43
N ALA A 111 6.65 10.72 5.95
CA ALA A 111 6.27 10.88 7.35
C ALA A 111 7.37 10.34 8.29
N GLY A 112 8.05 9.26 7.90
CA GLY A 112 9.15 8.68 8.66
C GLY A 112 10.41 9.52 8.57
N VAL A 113 10.70 10.06 7.39
CA VAL A 113 11.78 11.02 7.19
C VAL A 113 11.56 12.28 8.01
N TRP A 114 10.32 12.79 8.07
CA TRP A 114 9.97 13.93 8.92
C TRP A 114 10.26 13.66 10.40
N LEU A 115 9.91 12.47 10.92
CA LEU A 115 10.25 12.07 12.30
C LEU A 115 11.76 12.09 12.57
N VAL A 116 12.56 11.59 11.62
CA VAL A 116 14.03 11.63 11.72
C VAL A 116 14.51 13.08 11.79
N ILE A 117 13.97 13.96 10.96
CA ILE A 117 14.34 15.39 10.92
C ILE A 117 14.02 16.09 12.25
N VAL A 118 12.88 15.79 12.88
CA VAL A 118 12.49 16.39 14.17
C VAL A 118 13.13 15.73 15.39
N GLY A 119 14.02 14.75 15.19
CA GLY A 119 14.85 14.14 16.23
C GLY A 119 14.37 12.78 16.73
N ASP A 120 13.29 12.22 16.22
CA ASP A 120 12.82 10.85 16.51
C ASP A 120 13.31 9.86 15.46
N SER A 121 14.63 9.70 15.38
CA SER A 121 15.26 8.80 14.41
C SER A 121 14.81 7.34 14.60
N THR A 122 14.63 6.90 15.85
CA THR A 122 14.21 5.52 16.14
C THR A 122 12.79 5.23 15.71
N GLY A 123 11.85 6.15 15.94
CA GLY A 123 10.46 6.01 15.51
C GLY A 123 10.34 6.07 13.99
N GLY A 124 11.00 7.06 13.36
CA GLY A 124 11.01 7.23 11.91
C GLY A 124 11.55 6.00 11.17
N LEU A 125 12.71 5.48 11.59
CA LEU A 125 13.29 4.27 10.99
C LEU A 125 12.42 3.03 11.22
N SER A 126 11.85 2.87 12.41
CA SER A 126 10.97 1.73 12.71
C SER A 126 9.73 1.73 11.81
N MET A 127 9.18 2.91 11.50
CA MET A 127 8.04 3.05 10.60
C MET A 127 8.40 2.69 9.15
N ILE A 128 9.53 3.22 8.64
CA ILE A 128 10.03 2.91 7.28
C ILE A 128 10.27 1.39 7.15
N VAL A 129 10.90 0.77 8.14
CA VAL A 129 11.12 -0.68 8.16
C VAL A 129 9.78 -1.43 8.18
N GLY A 130 8.80 -0.96 8.94
CA GLY A 130 7.44 -1.53 8.95
C GLY A 130 6.70 -1.41 7.61
N MET A 131 7.11 -0.48 6.74
CA MET A 131 6.54 -0.31 5.39
C MET A 131 7.22 -1.16 4.31
N LEU A 132 8.33 -1.84 4.59
CA LEU A 132 9.04 -2.69 3.60
C LEU A 132 8.14 -3.70 2.85
N PRO A 133 7.13 -4.34 3.48
CA PRO A 133 6.21 -5.23 2.75
C PRO A 133 5.46 -4.55 1.59
N LEU A 134 5.24 -3.23 1.65
CA LEU A 134 4.68 -2.45 0.53
C LEU A 134 5.59 -2.52 -0.69
N GLY A 135 6.91 -2.39 -0.48
CA GLY A 135 7.90 -2.49 -1.56
C GLY A 135 8.03 -3.87 -2.15
N MET A 136 8.02 -4.89 -1.29
CA MET A 136 7.97 -6.27 -1.74
C MET A 136 6.72 -6.51 -2.59
N SER A 137 5.57 -5.95 -2.21
CA SER A 137 4.34 -6.03 -2.99
C SER A 137 4.46 -5.34 -4.36
N ALA A 138 5.12 -4.19 -4.44
CA ALA A 138 5.40 -3.50 -5.71
C ALA A 138 6.25 -4.37 -6.65
N VAL A 139 7.30 -4.99 -6.13
CA VAL A 139 8.17 -5.92 -6.88
C VAL A 139 7.37 -7.13 -7.38
N VAL A 140 6.59 -7.77 -6.50
CA VAL A 140 5.78 -8.94 -6.86
C VAL A 140 4.73 -8.60 -7.92
N VAL A 141 4.06 -7.46 -7.80
CA VAL A 141 3.07 -7.00 -8.81
C VAL A 141 3.74 -6.76 -10.16
N THR A 142 4.91 -6.12 -10.15
CA THR A 142 5.69 -5.83 -11.36
C THR A 142 6.16 -7.11 -12.04
N TRP A 143 6.72 -8.04 -11.26
CA TRP A 143 7.17 -9.34 -11.75
C TRP A 143 6.04 -10.14 -12.40
N ASN A 144 4.88 -10.21 -11.73
CA ASN A 144 3.70 -10.89 -12.25
C ASN A 144 3.13 -10.26 -13.53
N TRP A 145 3.30 -8.95 -13.68
CA TRP A 145 2.95 -8.26 -14.91
C TRP A 145 3.90 -8.63 -16.05
N ILE A 146 5.22 -8.53 -15.84
CA ILE A 146 6.24 -8.88 -16.84
C ILE A 146 6.01 -10.29 -17.37
N HIS A 147 5.89 -11.29 -16.50
CA HIS A 147 5.65 -12.68 -16.92
C HIS A 147 4.31 -12.90 -17.64
N ARG A 148 3.29 -12.11 -17.33
CA ARG A 148 2.03 -12.19 -18.08
C ARG A 148 2.17 -11.60 -19.46
N GLU A 149 2.96 -10.55 -19.63
CA GLU A 149 3.21 -9.95 -20.93
C GLU A 149 4.07 -10.86 -21.80
N GLU A 150 5.14 -11.44 -21.25
CA GLU A 150 5.97 -12.45 -21.94
C GLU A 150 5.13 -13.62 -22.46
N ARG A 151 4.19 -14.13 -21.65
CA ARG A 151 3.28 -15.21 -22.06
C ARG A 151 2.29 -14.80 -23.15
N ARG A 152 1.89 -13.52 -23.20
CA ARG A 152 1.00 -13.00 -24.25
C ARG A 152 1.75 -12.91 -25.56
N VAL A 153 2.94 -12.31 -25.55
CA VAL A 153 3.80 -12.20 -26.74
C VAL A 153 4.13 -13.59 -27.29
N ALA A 154 4.51 -14.55 -26.43
CA ALA A 154 4.80 -15.92 -26.86
C ALA A 154 3.58 -16.68 -27.41
N ALA A 155 2.36 -16.29 -27.05
CA ALA A 155 1.13 -16.86 -27.60
C ALA A 155 0.69 -16.17 -28.90
N ASP A 156 1.09 -14.91 -29.10
CA ASP A 156 0.77 -14.09 -30.27
C ASP A 156 1.78 -14.27 -31.42
N GLU A 157 2.97 -14.85 -31.17
CA GLU A 157 3.87 -15.30 -32.23
C GLU A 157 3.21 -16.45 -33.03
N PRO A 158 2.75 -16.22 -34.27
CA PRO A 158 2.18 -17.27 -35.09
C PRO A 158 3.30 -18.23 -35.47
N VAL A 159 2.95 -19.51 -35.64
CA VAL A 159 3.78 -20.54 -36.28
C VAL A 159 3.99 -20.16 -37.75
N GLU A 160 4.79 -19.13 -38.02
CA GLU A 160 5.23 -18.71 -39.36
C GLU A 160 6.58 -19.38 -39.72
N GLN A 161 6.82 -20.58 -39.18
CA GLN A 161 7.99 -21.41 -39.48
C GLN A 161 7.58 -22.85 -39.84
N GLY A 162 6.64 -23.01 -40.79
CA GLY A 162 6.18 -24.35 -41.17
C GLY A 162 5.48 -24.52 -42.51
N VAL A 163 5.47 -23.54 -43.41
CA VAL A 163 4.95 -23.74 -44.78
C VAL A 163 5.90 -23.07 -45.77
N GLY A 164 6.91 -23.80 -46.22
CA GLY A 164 7.76 -23.35 -47.32
C GLY A 164 9.17 -23.90 -47.29
N ARG A 165 9.33 -25.20 -47.54
CA ARG A 165 10.37 -25.78 -48.41
C ARG A 165 10.16 -27.27 -48.59
#